data_AF-A0A7X7SBW8-F1
#
_entry.id   AF-A0A7X7SBW8-F1
#
_cell.length_a   1.000
_cell.length_b   1.000
_cell.length_c   1.000
_cell.angle_alpha   90.00
_cell.angle_beta   90.00
_cell.angle_gamma   90.00
#
_symmetry.space_group_name_H-M   'P 1'
#
loop_
_entity.id
_entity.type
_entity.pdbx_description
1 polymer ?
#
loop_
_entity_poly.entity_id
_entity_poly.type
_entity_poly.pdbx_seq_one_letter_code
_entity_poly.pdbx_strand_id
1 'polypeptide(L)'
;MDADTTPVRDEPVTPPFEGARVWEPPMEEVDPFIERMSLLVGRWGYKKGRLSEEAYRRILDGEAQGHFERLRRENRERRLFVPRAAVAWHRCKPEGDTLIVYPHGGGGG
;
A
#
# COMPACT_ATOMS: atom_id res chain seq x y z
N MET A 1 -41.88 1.84 -10.10
CA MET A 1 -40.64 1.21 -9.62
C MET A 1 -39.84 2.32 -9.00
N ASP A 2 -40.16 2.64 -7.74
CA ASP A 2 -39.42 3.64 -6.98
C ASP A 2 -38.12 2.99 -6.57
N ALA A 3 -37.00 3.57 -7.02
CA ALA A 3 -35.68 3.14 -6.61
C ALA A 3 -35.57 3.29 -5.10
N ASP A 4 -35.34 2.18 -4.41
CA ASP A 4 -34.99 2.13 -3.00
C ASP A 4 -33.77 3.02 -2.77
N THR A 5 -34.04 4.28 -2.41
CA THR A 5 -33.01 5.27 -2.09
C THR A 5 -32.85 5.23 -0.59
N THR A 6 -32.27 4.15 -0.07
CA THR A 6 -31.86 4.09 1.32
C THR A 6 -30.90 5.26 1.57
N PRO A 7 -31.23 6.21 2.47
CA PRO A 7 -30.36 7.34 2.75
C PRO A 7 -29.04 6.83 3.33
N VAL A 8 -27.91 7.25 2.74
CA VAL A 8 -26.58 6.98 3.28
C VAL A 8 -26.53 7.60 4.67
N ARG A 9 -26.31 6.75 5.68
CA ARG A 9 -26.17 7.21 7.07
C ARG A 9 -24.73 7.62 7.29
N ASP A 10 -24.51 8.91 7.54
CA ASP A 10 -23.25 9.45 8.05
C ASP A 10 -23.09 9.07 9.53
N GLU A 11 -22.82 7.80 9.80
CA GLU A 11 -22.44 7.38 11.14
C GLU A 11 -21.04 7.91 11.47
N PRO A 12 -20.85 8.55 12.64
CA PRO A 12 -19.54 9.05 13.02
C PRO A 12 -18.54 7.90 13.14
N VAL A 13 -17.53 7.90 12.28
CA VAL A 13 -16.41 6.96 12.38
C VAL A 13 -15.56 7.37 13.58
N THR A 14 -15.47 6.50 14.58
CA THR A 14 -14.49 6.66 15.66
C THR A 14 -13.13 6.21 15.12
N PRO A 15 -12.10 7.09 15.09
CA PRO A 15 -10.81 6.70 14.57
C PRO A 15 -10.15 5.67 15.49
N PRO A 16 -9.36 4.73 14.96
CA PRO A 16 -8.70 3.70 15.77
C PRO A 16 -7.63 4.28 16.71
N PHE A 17 -7.15 5.50 16.46
CA PHE A 17 -6.27 6.29 17.32
C PHE A 17 -6.43 7.78 16.99
N GLU A 18 -5.95 8.67 17.85
CA GLU A 18 -5.92 10.10 17.57
C GLU A 18 -4.49 10.61 17.31
N GLY A 19 -4.37 11.62 16.44
CA GLY A 19 -3.11 12.27 16.12
C GLY A 19 -2.23 11.43 15.19
N ALA A 20 -0.94 11.78 15.12
CA ALA A 20 0.02 11.11 14.26
C ALA A 20 0.69 9.91 14.97
N ARG A 21 0.94 8.87 14.19
CA ARG A 21 1.69 7.67 14.58
C ARG A 21 2.69 7.34 13.48
N VAL A 22 3.87 6.91 13.89
CA VAL A 22 4.83 6.25 13.00
C VAL A 22 4.74 4.77 13.27
N TRP A 23 4.69 3.99 12.19
CA TRP A 23 4.58 2.55 12.23
C TRP A 23 5.64 1.93 11.32
N GLU A 24 6.22 0.83 11.78
CA GLU A 24 7.20 0.03 11.04
C GLU A 24 6.64 -1.39 10.90
N PRO A 25 5.82 -1.67 9.86
CA PRO A 25 5.30 -3.01 9.67
C PRO A 25 6.43 -4.02 9.42
N PRO A 26 6.27 -5.28 9.85
CA PRO A 26 7.11 -6.35 9.37
C PRO A 26 6.95 -6.49 7.85
N MET A 27 8.01 -6.88 7.15
CA MET A 27 7.99 -6.99 5.69
C MET A 27 6.94 -8.00 5.21
N GLU A 28 6.66 -9.03 6.01
CA GLU A 28 5.65 -10.06 5.75
C GLU A 28 4.24 -9.47 5.60
N GLU A 29 3.93 -8.36 6.27
CA GLU A 29 2.66 -7.65 6.13
C GLU A 29 2.63 -6.77 4.87
N VAL A 30 3.80 -6.34 4.37
CA VAL A 30 3.91 -5.47 3.18
C VAL A 30 3.98 -6.30 1.90
N ASP A 31 4.63 -7.45 1.93
CA ASP A 31 4.88 -8.32 0.79
C ASP A 31 3.64 -8.63 -0.08
N PRO A 32 2.45 -8.91 0.48
CA PRO A 32 1.24 -9.18 -0.31
C PRO A 32 0.78 -7.99 -1.16
N PHE A 33 1.18 -6.77 -0.79
CA PHE A 33 0.77 -5.53 -1.46
C PHE A 33 1.74 -5.10 -2.55
N ILE A 34 2.85 -5.81 -2.75
CA ILE A 34 3.78 -5.53 -3.85
C ILE A 34 3.12 -5.95 -5.17
N GLU A 35 2.83 -4.98 -6.04
CA GLU A 35 2.30 -5.24 -7.37
C GLU A 35 3.39 -5.89 -8.25
N ARG A 36 3.23 -7.19 -8.49
CA ARG A 36 4.28 -8.03 -9.11
C ARG A 36 4.49 -7.73 -10.59
N MET A 37 3.44 -7.42 -11.35
CA MET A 37 3.57 -7.29 -12.81
C MET A 37 4.36 -6.04 -13.20
N SER A 38 4.08 -4.90 -12.58
CA SER A 38 4.81 -3.65 -12.82
C SER A 38 6.26 -3.76 -12.35
N LEU A 39 6.53 -4.51 -11.28
CA LEU A 39 7.89 -4.78 -10.83
C LEU A 39 8.64 -5.62 -11.88
N LEU A 40 8.13 -6.82 -12.19
CA LEU A 40 8.85 -7.76 -13.06
C LEU A 40 8.97 -7.24 -14.49
N VAL A 41 7.89 -6.71 -15.06
CA VAL A 41 7.87 -6.27 -16.47
C VAL A 41 8.42 -4.85 -16.61
N GLY A 42 7.94 -3.94 -15.78
CA GLY A 42 8.25 -2.51 -15.88
C GLY A 42 9.63 -2.17 -15.33
N ARG A 43 9.92 -2.58 -14.09
CA ARG A 43 11.17 -2.21 -13.41
C ARG A 43 12.33 -3.15 -13.74
N TRP A 44 12.07 -4.46 -13.81
CA TRP A 44 13.12 -5.47 -14.04
C TRP A 44 13.26 -5.88 -15.51
N GLY A 45 12.32 -5.44 -16.36
CA GLY A 45 12.48 -5.55 -17.81
C GLY A 45 12.19 -6.94 -18.38
N TYR A 46 11.50 -7.81 -17.65
CA TYR A 46 10.97 -9.08 -18.17
C TYR A 46 9.84 -8.80 -19.17
N LYS A 47 10.16 -8.28 -20.35
CA LYS A 47 9.20 -7.93 -21.42
C LYS A 47 8.94 -9.14 -22.32
N LYS A 48 7.69 -9.28 -22.80
CA LYS A 48 7.30 -10.36 -23.73
C LYS A 48 8.10 -10.36 -25.03
N GLY A 49 8.35 -9.18 -25.62
CA GLY A 49 9.05 -9.06 -26.90
C GLY A 49 8.39 -9.91 -28.00
N ARG A 50 9.20 -10.74 -28.67
CA ARG A 50 8.76 -11.64 -29.75
C ARG A 50 8.40 -13.06 -29.26
N LEU A 51 8.39 -13.28 -27.95
CA LEU A 51 8.11 -14.60 -27.37
C LEU A 51 6.64 -15.00 -27.56
N SER A 52 6.42 -16.31 -27.68
CA SER A 52 5.07 -16.85 -27.51
C SER A 52 4.58 -16.60 -26.09
N GLU A 53 3.26 -16.60 -25.91
CA GLU A 53 2.67 -16.37 -24.60
C GLU A 53 3.09 -17.43 -23.58
N GLU A 54 3.13 -18.70 -23.98
CA GLU A 54 3.59 -19.79 -23.13
C GLU A 54 5.07 -19.66 -22.75
N ALA A 55 5.94 -19.30 -23.70
CA ALA A 55 7.35 -19.08 -23.41
C ALA A 55 7.54 -17.90 -22.44
N TYR A 56 6.75 -16.84 -22.61
CA TYR A 56 6.81 -15.68 -21.73
C TYR A 56 6.31 -15.98 -20.30
N ARG A 57 5.21 -16.73 -20.16
CA ARG A 57 4.72 -17.17 -18.84
C ARG A 57 5.77 -18.01 -18.10
N ARG A 58 6.47 -18.92 -18.80
CA ARG A 58 7.56 -19.70 -18.20
C ARG A 58 8.70 -18.84 -17.66
N ILE A 59 9.02 -17.70 -18.29
CA ILE A 59 10.01 -16.76 -17.79
C ILE A 59 9.50 -16.05 -16.54
N LEU A 60 8.25 -15.58 -16.56
CA LEU A 60 7.64 -14.88 -15.42
C LEU A 60 7.52 -15.78 -14.19
N ASP A 61 6.94 -16.97 -14.35
CA ASP A 61 6.66 -17.91 -13.27
C ASP A 61 7.91 -18.68 -12.81
N GLY A 62 8.95 -18.71 -13.65
CA GLY A 62 10.24 -19.34 -13.34
C GLY A 62 11.26 -18.33 -12.87
N GLU A 63 12.06 -17.82 -13.81
CA GLU A 63 13.22 -16.98 -13.50
C GLU A 63 12.84 -15.70 -12.74
N ALA A 64 11.85 -14.96 -13.23
CA ALA A 64 11.51 -13.64 -12.68
C ALA A 64 10.96 -13.78 -11.25
N GLN A 65 10.03 -14.72 -11.03
CA GLN A 65 9.51 -15.06 -9.71
C GLN A 65 10.61 -15.59 -8.79
N GLY A 66 11.54 -16.42 -9.28
CA GLY A 66 12.67 -16.92 -8.50
C GLY A 66 13.60 -15.81 -8.02
N HIS A 67 13.88 -14.80 -8.86
CA HIS A 67 14.65 -13.62 -8.45
C HIS A 67 13.93 -12.79 -7.38
N PHE A 68 12.62 -12.63 -7.49
CA PHE A 68 11.80 -11.96 -6.49
C PHE A 68 11.84 -12.67 -5.13
N GLU A 69 11.65 -13.99 -5.12
CA GLU A 69 11.71 -14.79 -3.89
C GLU A 69 13.09 -14.78 -3.24
N ARG A 70 14.15 -14.83 -4.06
CA ARG A 70 15.53 -14.69 -3.56
C ARG A 70 15.72 -13.36 -2.84
N LEU A 71 15.30 -12.25 -3.43
CA LEU A 71 15.45 -10.92 -2.82
C LEU A 71 14.57 -10.76 -1.58
N ARG A 72 13.35 -11.32 -1.55
CA ARG A 72 12.53 -11.33 -0.34
C ARG A 72 13.19 -12.08 0.80
N ARG A 73 13.75 -13.26 0.54
CA ARG A 73 14.49 -14.04 1.53
C ARG A 73 15.72 -13.28 2.02
N GLU A 74 16.51 -12.74 1.11
CA GLU A 74 17.70 -11.95 1.45
C GLU A 74 17.34 -10.72 2.30
N ASN A 75 16.25 -10.03 1.95
CA ASN A 75 15.75 -8.92 2.75
C ASN A 75 15.37 -9.36 4.17
N ARG A 76 14.69 -10.50 4.32
CA ARG A 76 14.33 -11.04 5.65
C ARG A 76 15.57 -11.37 6.48
N GLU A 77 16.56 -12.01 5.89
CA GLU A 77 17.78 -12.44 6.59
C GLU A 77 18.69 -11.28 6.98
N ARG A 78 18.80 -10.28 6.10
CA ARG A 78 19.79 -9.20 6.23
C ARG A 78 19.18 -7.85 6.60
N ARG A 79 17.85 -7.77 6.65
CA ARG A 79 17.08 -6.54 6.94
C ARG A 79 17.47 -5.38 6.01
N LEU A 80 17.55 -5.64 4.71
CA LEU A 80 18.02 -4.68 3.69
C LEU A 80 17.05 -3.51 3.47
N PHE A 81 15.75 -3.75 3.68
CA PHE A 81 14.65 -2.82 3.51
C PHE A 81 13.72 -2.94 4.72
N VAL A 82 13.53 -1.82 5.40
CA VAL A 82 12.65 -1.70 6.57
C VAL A 82 11.51 -0.75 6.20
N PRO A 83 10.29 -1.27 5.99
CA PRO A 83 9.13 -0.43 5.75
C PRO A 83 8.88 0.50 6.95
N ARG A 84 8.62 1.78 6.68
CA ARG A 84 8.22 2.76 7.68
C ARG A 84 7.15 3.66 7.08
N ALA A 85 6.10 3.94 7.85
CA ALA A 85 4.99 4.80 7.45
C ALA A 85 4.62 5.74 8.58
N ALA A 86 4.15 6.93 8.24
CA ALA A 86 3.49 7.84 9.17
C ALA A 86 2.02 7.95 8.77
N VAL A 87 1.12 7.81 9.74
CA VAL A 87 -0.33 7.88 9.56
C VAL A 87 -0.94 8.73 10.67
N ALA A 88 -1.95 9.52 10.33
CA ALA A 88 -2.61 10.39 11.30
C ALA A 88 -4.12 10.44 11.11
N TRP A 89 -4.84 10.46 12.23
CA TRP A 89 -6.27 10.79 12.27
C TRP A 89 -6.45 12.14 12.95
N HIS A 90 -7.01 13.09 12.22
CA HIS A 90 -7.28 14.44 12.71
C HIS A 90 -8.75 14.79 12.56
N ARG A 91 -9.27 15.54 13.53
CA ARG A 91 -10.55 16.22 13.35
C ARG A 91 -10.40 17.25 12.25
N CYS A 92 -11.40 17.33 11.39
CA CYS A 92 -11.43 18.30 10.31
C CYS A 92 -12.84 18.80 10.05
N LYS A 93 -12.93 19.92 9.33
CA LYS A 93 -14.19 20.52 8.89
C LYS A 93 -14.03 21.04 7.45
N PRO A 94 -14.97 20.77 6.54
CA PRO A 94 -14.95 21.37 5.21
C PRO A 94 -15.26 22.88 5.29
N GLU A 95 -14.59 23.67 4.46
CA GLU A 95 -14.84 25.09 4.24
C GLU A 95 -14.71 25.40 2.75
N GLY A 96 -15.85 25.43 2.05
CA GLY A 96 -15.87 25.47 0.58
C GLY A 96 -15.12 24.28 0.00
N ASP A 97 -14.11 24.56 -0.83
CA ASP A 97 -13.23 23.57 -1.45
C ASP A 97 -12.00 23.22 -0.61
N THR A 98 -11.98 23.64 0.67
CA THR A 98 -10.87 23.39 1.59
C THR A 98 -11.28 22.51 2.75
N LEU A 99 -10.29 21.85 3.36
CA LEU A 99 -10.47 21.05 4.57
C LEU A 99 -9.62 21.64 5.69
N ILE A 100 -10.26 22.20 6.71
CA ILE A 100 -9.59 22.72 7.89
C ILE A 100 -9.28 21.56 8.83
N VAL A 101 -8.00 21.34 9.11
CA VAL A 101 -7.52 20.26 9.98
C VAL A 101 -7.13 20.84 11.34
N TYR A 102 -7.68 20.28 12.41
CA TYR A 102 -7.38 20.73 13.78
C TYR A 102 -6.20 19.92 14.36
N PRO A 103 -5.24 20.58 15.03
CA PRO A 103 -4.16 19.87 15.71
C PRO A 103 -4.72 18.99 16.83
N HIS A 104 -4.10 17.82 17.01
CA HIS A 104 -4.37 16.94 18.14
C HIS A 104 -3.35 17.24 19.24
N GLY A 105 -3.82 17.72 20.40
CA GLY A 105 -2.98 18.22 21.49
C GLY A 105 -2.42 19.62 21.18
N GLY A 106 -2.73 20.60 22.03
CA GLY A 106 -2.00 21.87 22.02
C GLY A 106 -0.55 21.62 22.37
N GLY A 107 0.38 22.18 21.59
CA GLY A 107 1.81 22.07 21.86
C GLY A 107 2.13 22.43 23.30
N GLY A 108 2.67 21.47 24.04
CA GLY A 108 3.22 21.67 25.36
C GLY A 108 4.54 20.93 25.46
N GLY A 109 5.63 21.70 25.47
CA GLY A 109 6.94 21.35 26.03
C GLY A 109 7.71 20.20 25.42
#